data_AF-A0A0F3GRE3-F1
#
_entry.id   AF-A0A0F3GRE3-F1
#
_cell.length_a   1.000
_cell.length_b   1.000
_cell.length_c   1.000
_cell.angle_alpha   90.00
_cell.angle_beta   90.00
_cell.angle_gamma   90.00
#
_symmetry.space_group_name_H-M   'P 1'
#
loop_
_entity.id
_entity.type
_entity.pdbx_description
1 polymer ?
#
loop_
_entity_poly.entity_id
_entity_poly.type
_entity_poly.pdbx_seq_one_letter_code
_entity_poly.pdbx_strand_id
1 'polypeptide(L)'
;MEERMARVKVWGKRVEVVVFIAIVAALGVVAFVGGQERWSVNNAGGAASTSKGGYHALIIGNNDYKHMSNLKTAVNDAKAVEQVLRGRYGFNTRLLVNATRAQILSTLNEFRRTLGEDDNFLVYYAGHGKFDEIAGKAYWLPVDAKRDDTTEWIIADDITSEMKRIASKHILLVSDSCYSGTLTRGASTDLSSKGRREEFLRKMMERRSRTLMASGGNEPVSDSGGGEHSVFAAAFLRALKEVDKGTFTAEELFYGGKVKESVGGKSEQLPEYNNIRNSGHDGGDFVFNLGDIYPTPVPTPIQTPVPTASPTLAISSTYTDPMTEMEFVLVKGGCYDMGDTLDEGHSNEKPVHKVCVDDFYMSRYEVTQAQWEKVMGSNPSKGGRYPVELVSWDDAQGYLSKLNQQTDKKHRLPTEAEWEYACREGGKKVRFGTGTDKINSGIVNFDASVTDKQLYSEAGEYRNQTTEVGSLKKANGLGLYDMSGNVWEWVEDWYSEDAYKQHDERNPIYTKEGSNRVLRGGSWSNRPQNVRCAVRFGSLPGSRRYSIGFRLVRSM
;
A
#
# COMPACT_ATOMS: atom_id res chain seq x y z
N MET A 1 -60.79 24.44 -40.76
CA MET A 1 -60.65 24.87 -42.17
C MET A 1 -59.19 25.26 -42.35
N GLU A 2 -58.33 24.60 -43.11
CA GLU A 2 -58.45 23.66 -44.22
C GLU A 2 -57.22 22.71 -44.23
N GLU A 3 -57.43 21.48 -44.70
CA GLU A 3 -56.39 20.52 -45.12
C GLU A 3 -55.76 20.93 -46.46
N ARG A 4 -54.49 20.51 -46.70
CA ARG A 4 -54.11 19.87 -47.97
C ARG A 4 -52.75 19.14 -47.90
N MET A 5 -52.79 17.87 -48.30
CA MET A 5 -51.67 16.94 -48.50
C MET A 5 -50.83 17.25 -49.77
N ALA A 6 -49.53 16.88 -49.77
CA ALA A 6 -48.83 16.42 -50.99
C ALA A 6 -47.51 15.62 -50.73
N ARG A 7 -47.56 14.32 -51.07
CA ARG A 7 -46.60 13.45 -51.83
C ARG A 7 -45.11 13.29 -51.46
N VAL A 8 -44.81 12.07 -50.96
CA VAL A 8 -43.84 11.03 -51.44
C VAL A 8 -42.72 11.41 -52.43
N LYS A 9 -41.45 11.10 -52.06
CA LYS A 9 -40.49 10.34 -52.90
C LYS A 9 -39.30 9.79 -52.10
N VAL A 10 -39.09 8.48 -52.22
CA VAL A 10 -37.98 7.67 -51.67
C VAL A 10 -36.76 7.75 -52.60
N TRP A 11 -35.55 7.75 -52.04
CA TRP A 11 -34.29 7.49 -52.76
C TRP A 11 -33.61 6.27 -52.17
N GLY A 12 -33.21 5.32 -53.02
CA GLY A 12 -32.35 4.20 -52.69
C GLY A 12 -31.11 4.19 -53.59
N LYS A 13 -30.14 3.32 -53.27
CA LYS A 13 -29.33 2.56 -54.24
C LYS A 13 -28.46 1.50 -53.54
N ARG A 14 -28.53 0.29 -54.09
CA ARG A 14 -27.66 -0.89 -53.91
C ARG A 14 -26.51 -0.85 -54.92
N VAL A 15 -25.35 -1.44 -54.62
CA VAL A 15 -24.43 -2.21 -55.51
C VAL A 15 -23.56 -3.07 -54.59
N GLU A 16 -23.69 -4.40 -54.51
CA GLU A 16 -23.23 -5.50 -55.40
C GLU A 16 -21.76 -5.94 -55.21
N VAL A 17 -21.61 -7.25 -55.02
CA VAL A 17 -20.41 -8.04 -54.71
C VAL A 17 -19.74 -8.48 -56.00
N VAL A 18 -18.40 -8.44 -56.07
CA VAL A 18 -17.63 -9.08 -57.16
C VAL A 18 -16.57 -10.01 -56.57
N VAL A 19 -16.63 -11.26 -57.03
CA VAL A 19 -15.68 -12.36 -56.85
C VAL A 19 -14.70 -12.35 -58.04
N PHE A 20 -13.40 -12.62 -57.81
CA PHE A 20 -12.54 -13.19 -58.85
C PHE A 20 -11.56 -14.22 -58.25
N ILE A 21 -11.47 -15.36 -58.95
CA ILE A 21 -10.67 -16.56 -58.67
C ILE A 21 -9.72 -16.78 -59.86
N ALA A 22 -8.51 -17.28 -59.56
CA ALA A 22 -7.60 -18.14 -60.35
C ALA A 22 -6.73 -17.59 -61.50
N ILE A 23 -5.61 -18.21 -61.96
CA ILE A 23 -4.57 -19.23 -61.60
C ILE A 23 -3.54 -19.16 -62.81
N VAL A 24 -2.31 -19.69 -62.64
CA VAL A 24 -1.37 -20.29 -63.67
C VAL A 24 -0.29 -19.31 -64.18
N ALA A 25 1.03 -19.43 -63.93
CA ALA A 25 2.07 -20.48 -63.94
C ALA A 25 2.89 -20.58 -65.25
N ALA A 26 4.24 -20.55 -65.11
CA ALA A 26 5.27 -21.12 -65.99
C ALA A 26 6.60 -21.13 -65.19
N LEU A 27 7.17 -22.25 -64.70
CA LEU A 27 7.90 -23.37 -65.36
C LEU A 27 9.13 -22.90 -66.18
N GLY A 28 10.34 -23.46 -66.09
CA GLY A 28 10.97 -24.60 -65.41
C GLY A 28 12.49 -24.33 -65.29
N VAL A 29 13.38 -25.13 -64.71
CA VAL A 29 13.63 -26.57 -64.88
C VAL A 29 14.38 -27.07 -63.65
N VAL A 30 14.03 -28.28 -63.20
CA VAL A 30 14.68 -29.06 -62.13
C VAL A 30 15.70 -30.03 -62.77
N ALA A 31 16.88 -30.16 -62.17
CA ALA A 31 17.64 -31.40 -62.20
C ALA A 31 18.09 -31.75 -60.76
N PHE A 32 17.73 -32.96 -60.34
CA PHE A 32 17.78 -33.49 -58.99
C PHE A 32 18.89 -34.55 -58.91
N VAL A 33 19.82 -34.43 -57.96
CA VAL A 33 20.51 -35.49 -57.20
C VAL A 33 21.03 -34.75 -55.95
N GLY A 34 20.73 -35.04 -54.69
CA GLY A 34 20.22 -36.21 -53.99
C GLY A 34 21.00 -36.26 -52.66
N GLY A 35 20.39 -35.89 -51.54
CA GLY A 35 21.03 -35.93 -50.22
C GLY A 35 20.14 -35.33 -49.13
N GLN A 36 19.63 -36.18 -48.24
CA GLN A 36 18.62 -35.91 -47.21
C GLN A 36 19.10 -34.96 -46.11
N GLU A 37 18.29 -33.96 -45.75
CA GLU A 37 18.00 -33.63 -44.35
C GLU A 37 16.50 -33.28 -44.21
N ARG A 38 15.79 -34.07 -43.39
CA ARG A 38 14.37 -33.91 -43.07
C ARG A 38 14.18 -32.70 -42.16
N TRP A 39 13.49 -31.68 -42.66
CA TRP A 39 12.79 -30.72 -41.82
C TRP A 39 11.47 -31.35 -41.36
N SER A 40 11.34 -31.60 -40.05
CA SER A 40 10.06 -31.93 -39.42
C SER A 40 9.52 -30.66 -38.78
N VAL A 41 8.33 -30.25 -39.24
CA VAL A 41 7.52 -29.17 -38.66
C VAL A 41 7.08 -29.61 -37.26
N ASN A 42 7.44 -28.86 -36.23
CA ASN A 42 6.81 -28.95 -34.93
C ASN A 42 5.99 -27.69 -34.68
N ASN A 43 4.67 -27.88 -34.77
CA ASN A 43 3.68 -27.10 -34.05
C ASN A 43 4.07 -27.06 -32.57
N ALA A 44 4.26 -25.87 -32.03
CA ALA A 44 4.12 -25.62 -30.60
C ALA A 44 3.40 -24.29 -30.43
N GLY A 45 2.09 -24.38 -30.17
CA GLY A 45 1.39 -23.30 -29.50
C GLY A 45 2.09 -23.06 -28.17
N GLY A 46 2.69 -21.88 -28.03
CA GLY A 46 3.15 -21.40 -26.74
C GLY A 46 1.92 -21.08 -25.90
N ALA A 47 1.47 -22.06 -25.12
CA ALA A 47 0.66 -21.79 -23.96
C ALA A 47 1.39 -20.75 -23.11
N ALA A 48 0.73 -19.62 -22.84
CA ALA A 48 1.20 -18.68 -21.85
C ALA A 48 1.46 -19.45 -20.54
N SER A 49 2.72 -19.52 -20.12
CA SER A 49 3.05 -20.04 -18.80
C SER A 49 2.48 -19.04 -17.79
N THR A 50 1.33 -19.36 -17.22
CA THR A 50 0.83 -18.70 -16.01
C THR A 50 1.84 -18.99 -14.91
N SER A 51 2.58 -17.97 -14.47
CA SER A 51 3.45 -18.10 -13.30
C SER A 51 2.59 -18.46 -12.10
N LYS A 52 2.73 -19.69 -11.60
CA LYS A 52 2.08 -20.14 -10.37
C LYS A 52 2.69 -19.30 -9.23
N GLY A 53 1.92 -18.40 -8.62
CA GLY A 53 2.47 -17.50 -7.60
C GLY A 53 2.99 -18.24 -6.37
N GLY A 54 3.91 -17.59 -5.66
CA GLY A 54 4.70 -18.19 -4.59
C GLY A 54 3.90 -18.38 -3.29
N TYR A 55 4.42 -19.22 -2.40
CA TYR A 55 3.92 -19.36 -1.04
C TYR A 55 4.86 -18.67 -0.07
N HIS A 56 4.33 -17.74 0.72
CA HIS A 56 5.10 -16.91 1.64
C HIS A 56 4.51 -17.00 3.05
N ALA A 57 5.37 -17.00 4.06
CA ALA A 57 4.90 -16.93 5.45
C ALA A 57 5.70 -15.95 6.30
N LEU A 58 4.97 -15.16 7.10
CA LEU A 58 5.50 -14.45 8.27
C LEU A 58 5.17 -15.28 9.51
N ILE A 59 6.18 -15.64 10.28
CA ILE A 59 6.04 -16.54 11.43
C ILE A 59 6.65 -15.83 12.64
N ILE A 60 5.84 -15.63 13.68
CA ILE A 60 6.20 -14.83 14.85
C ILE A 60 6.04 -15.71 16.08
N GLY A 61 7.08 -15.78 16.91
CA GLY A 61 7.06 -16.48 18.20
C GLY A 61 7.69 -15.63 19.29
N ASN A 62 6.92 -15.28 20.31
CA ASN A 62 7.36 -14.39 21.39
C ASN A 62 7.33 -15.11 22.75
N ASN A 63 8.51 -15.37 23.31
CA ASN A 63 8.68 -15.96 24.65
C ASN A 63 9.13 -14.92 25.68
N ASP A 64 10.13 -14.12 25.33
CA ASP A 64 10.92 -13.35 26.29
C ASP A 64 10.43 -11.91 26.37
N TYR A 65 9.39 -11.69 27.17
CA TYR A 65 8.74 -10.40 27.35
C TYR A 65 9.51 -9.54 28.36
N LYS A 66 9.73 -8.26 28.00
CA LYS A 66 10.50 -7.34 28.85
C LYS A 66 9.77 -6.93 30.12
N HIS A 67 8.44 -6.86 30.07
CA HIS A 67 7.60 -6.25 31.10
C HIS A 67 6.42 -7.14 31.54
N MET A 68 6.42 -8.41 31.13
CA MET A 68 5.36 -9.36 31.40
C MET A 68 5.93 -10.76 31.66
N SER A 69 5.07 -11.70 32.03
CA SER A 69 5.47 -13.10 32.19
C SER A 69 5.89 -13.70 30.86
N ASN A 70 7.05 -14.36 30.85
CA ASN A 70 7.53 -15.07 29.67
C ASN A 70 6.67 -16.30 29.36
N LEU A 71 6.55 -16.60 28.07
CA LEU A 71 6.00 -17.86 27.57
C LEU A 71 7.12 -18.88 27.36
N LYS A 72 6.78 -20.16 27.40
CA LYS A 72 7.75 -21.24 27.23
C LYS A 72 7.79 -21.79 25.81
N THR A 73 6.63 -21.89 25.15
CA THR A 73 6.51 -22.68 23.91
C THR A 73 6.48 -21.83 22.64
N ALA A 74 6.09 -20.56 22.67
CA ALA A 74 5.80 -19.77 21.47
C ALA A 74 6.95 -19.67 20.46
N VAL A 75 8.20 -19.51 20.92
CA VAL A 75 9.37 -19.55 20.02
C VAL A 75 9.59 -20.93 19.41
N ASN A 76 9.35 -22.01 20.17
CA ASN A 76 9.48 -23.38 19.68
C ASN A 76 8.37 -23.71 18.68
N ASP A 77 7.15 -23.25 18.95
CA ASP A 77 5.98 -23.36 18.09
C ASP A 77 6.24 -22.71 16.73
N ALA A 78 6.71 -21.45 16.74
CA ALA A 78 7.07 -20.71 15.53
C ALA A 78 8.14 -21.43 14.69
N LYS A 79 9.21 -21.93 15.33
CA LYS A 79 10.29 -22.67 14.64
C LYS A 79 9.79 -23.97 14.02
N ALA A 80 8.96 -24.73 14.73
CA ALA A 80 8.40 -25.97 14.21
C ALA A 80 7.45 -25.73 13.03
N VAL A 81 6.63 -24.67 13.09
CA VAL A 81 5.75 -24.26 12.00
C VAL A 81 6.57 -23.84 10.78
N GLU A 82 7.62 -23.03 10.97
CA GLU A 82 8.54 -22.66 9.89
C GLU A 82 9.14 -23.88 9.21
N GLN A 83 9.65 -24.82 10.00
CA GLN A 83 10.29 -26.03 9.46
C GLN A 83 9.33 -26.84 8.60
N VAL A 84 8.07 -26.99 9.03
CA VAL A 84 7.05 -27.73 8.27
C VAL A 84 6.66 -26.97 6.99
N LEU A 85 6.37 -25.67 7.09
CA LEU A 85 5.96 -24.86 5.94
C LEU A 85 7.05 -24.77 4.88
N ARG A 86 8.30 -24.55 5.28
CA ARG A 86 9.45 -24.52 4.36
C ARG A 86 9.76 -25.89 3.80
N GLY A 87 9.82 -26.93 4.65
CA GLY A 87 10.30 -28.25 4.27
C GLY A 87 9.31 -29.11 3.50
N ARG A 88 8.00 -29.05 3.83
CA ARG A 88 6.96 -29.88 3.21
C ARG A 88 6.13 -29.14 2.17
N TYR A 89 5.98 -27.84 2.35
CA TYR A 89 5.08 -27.02 1.53
C TYR A 89 5.81 -26.00 0.64
N GLY A 90 7.14 -25.90 0.75
CA GLY A 90 7.95 -25.02 -0.10
C GLY A 90 7.74 -23.53 0.13
N PHE A 91 7.28 -23.12 1.32
CA PHE A 91 7.08 -21.71 1.64
C PHE A 91 8.41 -20.96 1.75
N ASN A 92 8.44 -19.73 1.24
CA ASN A 92 9.44 -18.73 1.57
C ASN A 92 9.07 -18.08 2.92
N THR A 93 9.84 -18.39 3.97
CA THR A 93 9.51 -18.02 5.35
C THR A 93 10.35 -16.86 5.87
N ARG A 94 9.71 -15.98 6.64
CA ARG A 94 10.36 -15.00 7.51
C ARG A 94 9.98 -15.30 8.96
N LEU A 95 10.94 -15.82 9.73
CA LEU A 95 10.78 -16.08 11.16
C LEU A 95 11.24 -14.87 11.98
N LEU A 96 10.37 -14.37 12.85
CA LEU A 96 10.68 -13.38 13.88
C LEU A 96 10.52 -14.04 15.26
N VAL A 97 11.61 -14.06 16.04
CA VAL A 97 11.60 -14.56 17.42
C VAL A 97 11.77 -13.40 18.38
N ASN A 98 10.94 -13.37 19.43
CA ASN A 98 10.94 -12.30 20.43
C ASN A 98 10.89 -10.89 19.79
N ALA A 99 9.92 -10.71 18.90
CA ALA A 99 9.83 -9.57 18.02
C ALA A 99 9.18 -8.36 18.72
N THR A 100 9.76 -7.17 18.48
CA THR A 100 9.17 -5.90 18.90
C THR A 100 8.01 -5.48 17.99
N ARG A 101 7.20 -4.52 18.44
CA ARG A 101 6.15 -3.93 17.61
C ARG A 101 6.69 -3.45 16.26
N ALA A 102 7.79 -2.70 16.30
CA ALA A 102 8.43 -2.17 15.09
C ALA A 102 8.88 -3.27 14.12
N GLN A 103 9.44 -4.38 14.62
CA GLN A 103 9.88 -5.50 13.78
C GLN A 103 8.71 -6.21 13.11
N ILE A 104 7.62 -6.46 13.85
CA ILE A 104 6.42 -7.11 13.30
C ILE A 104 5.80 -6.22 12.21
N LEU A 105 5.59 -4.93 12.49
CA LEU A 105 4.96 -4.01 11.55
C LEU A 105 5.83 -3.70 10.34
N SER A 106 7.15 -3.54 10.50
CA SER A 106 8.06 -3.34 9.37
C SER A 106 8.10 -4.55 8.43
N THR A 107 8.04 -5.77 8.99
CA THR A 107 8.02 -7.01 8.21
C THR A 107 6.70 -7.20 7.48
N LEU A 108 5.56 -6.90 8.12
CA LEU A 108 4.25 -6.87 7.44
C LEU A 108 4.24 -5.86 6.30
N ASN A 109 4.84 -4.68 6.51
CA ASN A 109 5.00 -3.67 5.48
C ASN A 109 5.90 -4.13 4.32
N GLU A 110 6.95 -4.91 4.60
CA GLU A 110 7.79 -5.54 3.57
C GLU A 110 6.94 -6.48 2.69
N PHE A 111 6.23 -7.44 3.29
CA PHE A 111 5.36 -8.37 2.54
C PHE A 111 4.27 -7.65 1.75
N ARG A 112 3.69 -6.57 2.29
CA ARG A 112 2.73 -5.73 1.56
C ARG A 112 3.32 -5.13 0.29
N ARG A 113 4.62 -4.81 0.29
CA ARG A 113 5.32 -4.24 -0.87
C ARG A 113 5.67 -5.31 -1.89
N THR A 114 6.06 -6.50 -1.42
CA THR A 114 6.67 -7.53 -2.27
C THR A 114 5.69 -8.53 -2.86
N LEU A 115 4.58 -8.85 -2.18
CA LEU A 115 3.66 -9.88 -2.64
C LEU A 115 2.70 -9.36 -3.73
N GLY A 116 2.50 -10.17 -4.76
CA GLY A 116 1.54 -9.97 -5.86
C GLY A 116 0.23 -10.76 -5.64
N GLU A 117 -0.73 -10.60 -6.55
CA GLU A 117 -2.04 -11.26 -6.44
C GLU A 117 -1.96 -12.78 -6.58
N ASP A 118 -1.05 -13.30 -7.39
CA ASP A 118 -0.88 -14.75 -7.55
C ASP A 118 -0.21 -15.42 -6.33
N ASP A 119 0.42 -14.63 -5.45
CA ASP A 119 1.08 -15.12 -4.25
C ASP A 119 0.09 -15.49 -3.15
N ASN A 120 0.50 -16.42 -2.31
CA ASN A 120 -0.25 -16.93 -1.17
C ASN A 120 0.50 -16.56 0.12
N PHE A 121 -0.18 -15.91 1.06
CA PHE A 121 0.44 -15.39 2.27
C PHE A 121 -0.14 -16.00 3.54
N LEU A 122 0.72 -16.54 4.40
CA LEU A 122 0.36 -17.05 5.71
C LEU A 122 1.01 -16.20 6.80
N VAL A 123 0.25 -15.78 7.80
CA VAL A 123 0.81 -15.20 9.02
C VAL A 123 0.56 -16.16 10.17
N TYR A 124 1.61 -16.60 10.84
CA TYR A 124 1.53 -17.38 12.06
C TYR A 124 2.02 -16.52 13.23
N TYR A 125 1.21 -16.41 14.28
CA TYR A 125 1.57 -15.69 15.50
C TYR A 125 1.39 -16.58 16.72
N ALA A 126 2.45 -16.74 17.52
CA ALA A 126 2.43 -17.35 18.83
C ALA A 126 2.97 -16.36 19.87
N GLY A 127 2.16 -16.06 20.88
CA GLY A 127 2.51 -15.05 21.88
C GLY A 127 1.34 -14.64 22.75
N HIS A 128 1.56 -13.68 23.65
CA HIS A 128 0.48 -13.08 24.43
C HIS A 128 -0.47 -12.28 23.53
N GLY A 129 -1.75 -12.33 23.90
CA GLY A 129 -2.79 -11.45 23.41
C GLY A 129 -3.58 -10.86 24.57
N LYS A 130 -4.19 -9.70 24.36
CA LYS A 130 -5.07 -9.03 25.33
C LYS A 130 -6.38 -8.65 24.66
N PHE A 131 -7.49 -8.88 25.35
CA PHE A 131 -8.76 -8.26 25.01
C PHE A 131 -9.03 -7.08 25.94
N ASP A 132 -9.37 -5.94 25.35
CA ASP A 132 -9.98 -4.84 26.06
C ASP A 132 -11.51 -4.96 25.93
N GLU A 133 -12.16 -5.40 27.01
CA GLU A 133 -13.61 -5.61 27.06
C GLU A 133 -14.41 -4.30 26.91
N ILE A 134 -13.84 -3.17 27.34
CA ILE A 134 -14.51 -1.87 27.28
C ILE A 134 -14.45 -1.33 25.84
N ALA A 135 -13.26 -1.40 25.22
CA ALA A 135 -13.07 -0.96 23.84
C ALA A 135 -13.60 -1.97 22.82
N GLY A 136 -13.84 -3.22 23.22
CA GLY A 136 -14.17 -4.32 22.32
C GLY A 136 -13.05 -4.62 21.33
N LYS A 137 -11.78 -4.50 21.75
CA LYS A 137 -10.59 -4.64 20.89
C LYS A 137 -9.65 -5.75 21.32
N ALA A 138 -9.26 -6.59 20.35
CA ALA A 138 -8.18 -7.56 20.47
C ALA A 138 -6.81 -6.90 20.23
N TYR A 139 -5.80 -7.35 20.96
CA TYR A 139 -4.42 -6.92 20.78
C TYR A 139 -3.47 -8.11 20.78
N TRP A 140 -2.51 -8.11 19.85
CA TRP A 140 -1.29 -8.89 19.97
C TRP A 140 -0.27 -8.10 20.79
N LEU A 141 0.46 -8.81 21.65
CA LEU A 141 1.48 -8.22 22.51
C LEU A 141 2.87 -8.63 22.03
N PRO A 142 3.62 -7.71 21.40
CA PRO A 142 5.05 -7.85 21.12
C PRO A 142 5.89 -7.91 22.40
N VAL A 143 7.18 -8.30 22.31
CA VAL A 143 7.99 -8.49 23.53
C VAL A 143 8.28 -7.22 24.33
N ASP A 144 8.13 -6.05 23.71
CA ASP A 144 8.22 -4.73 24.33
C ASP A 144 6.87 -4.19 24.84
N ALA A 145 5.80 -4.98 24.75
CA ALA A 145 4.51 -4.65 25.35
C ALA A 145 4.60 -4.54 26.88
N LYS A 146 3.86 -3.57 27.42
CA LYS A 146 3.69 -3.32 28.87
C LYS A 146 2.26 -3.62 29.29
N ARG A 147 2.03 -4.02 30.54
CA ARG A 147 0.74 -4.58 31.01
C ARG A 147 -0.46 -3.61 30.94
N ASP A 148 -0.21 -2.31 31.07
CA ASP A 148 -1.22 -1.26 31.17
C ASP A 148 -0.91 -0.05 30.27
N ASP A 149 -0.11 -0.26 29.22
CA ASP A 149 0.29 0.78 28.26
C ASP A 149 0.19 0.17 26.85
N THR A 150 -0.80 0.64 26.08
CA THR A 150 -1.15 0.12 24.76
C THR A 150 -0.24 0.62 23.64
N THR A 151 0.73 1.49 23.93
CA THR A 151 1.62 2.12 22.92
C THR A 151 2.33 1.08 22.06
N GLU A 152 2.82 0.02 22.68
CA GLU A 152 3.55 -1.06 21.99
C GLU A 152 2.66 -2.28 21.68
N TRP A 153 1.35 -2.16 21.88
CA TRP A 153 0.42 -3.22 21.51
C TRP A 153 0.08 -3.09 20.02
N ILE A 154 -0.27 -4.20 19.39
CA ILE A 154 -0.73 -4.21 18.01
C ILE A 154 -2.21 -4.57 18.05
N ILE A 155 -3.08 -3.65 17.63
CA ILE A 155 -4.51 -3.92 17.53
C ILE A 155 -4.70 -5.00 16.45
N ALA A 156 -5.44 -6.07 16.75
CA ALA A 156 -5.65 -7.15 15.77
C ALA A 156 -6.45 -6.66 14.54
N ASP A 157 -7.26 -5.62 14.71
CA ASP A 157 -7.92 -4.91 13.61
C ASP A 157 -6.92 -4.25 12.66
N ASP A 158 -5.77 -3.78 13.15
CA ASP A 158 -4.73 -3.21 12.30
C ASP A 158 -4.08 -4.31 11.48
N ILE A 159 -3.80 -5.47 12.07
CA ILE A 159 -3.26 -6.63 11.37
C ILE A 159 -4.22 -7.10 10.28
N THR A 160 -5.50 -7.22 10.60
CA THR A 160 -6.51 -7.61 9.60
C THR A 160 -6.75 -6.51 8.56
N SER A 161 -6.57 -5.24 8.90
CA SER A 161 -6.62 -4.12 7.96
C SER A 161 -5.40 -4.08 7.03
N GLU A 162 -4.21 -4.39 7.53
CA GLU A 162 -3.01 -4.58 6.72
C GLU A 162 -3.17 -5.78 5.79
N MET A 163 -3.75 -6.89 6.27
CA MET A 163 -4.06 -8.05 5.42
C MET A 163 -5.00 -7.73 4.26
N LYS A 164 -5.90 -6.75 4.38
CA LYS A 164 -6.73 -6.28 3.24
C LYS A 164 -5.91 -5.61 2.15
N ARG A 165 -4.81 -4.96 2.55
CA ARG A 165 -3.93 -4.16 1.68
C ARG A 165 -2.86 -5.02 0.99
N ILE A 166 -2.62 -6.24 1.48
CA ILE A 166 -1.73 -7.21 0.84
C ILE A 166 -2.44 -7.79 -0.40
N ALA A 167 -1.73 -7.74 -1.54
CA ALA A 167 -2.30 -8.10 -2.85
C ALA A 167 -2.67 -9.59 -2.96
N SER A 168 -1.89 -10.47 -2.30
CA SER A 168 -2.06 -11.93 -2.31
C SER A 168 -3.50 -12.38 -2.31
N LYS A 169 -3.91 -13.14 -3.33
CA LYS A 169 -5.30 -13.57 -3.50
C LYS A 169 -5.73 -14.56 -2.42
N HIS A 170 -4.80 -15.19 -1.71
CA HIS A 170 -5.08 -16.08 -0.59
C HIS A 170 -4.27 -15.66 0.62
N ILE A 171 -4.95 -15.32 1.71
CA ILE A 171 -4.33 -14.94 2.98
C ILE A 171 -4.94 -15.77 4.10
N LEU A 172 -4.08 -16.46 4.86
CA LEU A 172 -4.45 -17.18 6.07
C LEU A 172 -3.75 -16.56 7.28
N LEU A 173 -4.53 -16.12 8.26
CA LEU A 173 -4.04 -15.78 9.57
C LEU A 173 -4.17 -16.98 10.50
N VAL A 174 -3.09 -17.39 11.16
CA VAL A 174 -3.09 -18.43 12.19
C VAL A 174 -2.63 -17.79 13.50
N SER A 175 -3.54 -17.68 14.46
CA SER A 175 -3.31 -16.98 15.72
C SER A 175 -3.33 -17.96 16.89
N ASP A 176 -2.14 -18.26 17.42
CA ASP A 176 -1.92 -19.01 18.64
C ASP A 176 -1.68 -18.08 19.82
N SER A 177 -2.67 -17.22 20.07
CA SER A 177 -2.66 -16.27 21.18
C SER A 177 -4.05 -16.13 21.76
N CYS A 178 -4.11 -15.69 23.02
CA CYS A 178 -5.37 -15.38 23.69
C CYS A 178 -6.12 -14.36 22.83
N TYR A 179 -7.39 -14.65 22.56
CA TYR A 179 -8.32 -13.74 21.93
C TYR A 179 -8.14 -13.47 20.42
N SER A 180 -8.72 -14.37 19.63
CA SER A 180 -8.87 -14.22 18.18
C SER A 180 -10.34 -14.25 17.69
N GLY A 181 -11.30 -14.52 18.58
CA GLY A 181 -12.70 -14.79 18.24
C GLY A 181 -13.54 -13.58 17.77
N THR A 182 -13.10 -12.33 17.95
CA THR A 182 -13.87 -11.15 17.46
C THR A 182 -13.73 -10.84 15.98
N LEU A 183 -12.77 -11.48 15.31
CA LEU A 183 -12.37 -11.13 13.96
C LEU A 183 -13.28 -11.74 12.87
N THR A 184 -14.40 -12.36 13.26
CA THR A 184 -15.00 -13.45 12.48
C THR A 184 -16.51 -13.36 12.23
N ARG A 185 -17.00 -14.00 11.15
CA ARG A 185 -18.42 -14.33 10.91
C ARG A 185 -18.51 -15.74 10.33
N GLY A 186 -19.38 -16.59 10.89
CA GLY A 186 -19.44 -18.01 10.54
C GLY A 186 -20.04 -18.29 9.16
N ALA A 187 -19.43 -19.25 8.45
CA ALA A 187 -20.01 -19.96 7.32
C ALA A 187 -19.38 -21.36 7.28
N SER A 188 -20.20 -22.39 7.04
CA SER A 188 -19.77 -23.79 6.91
C SER A 188 -20.36 -24.38 5.65
N THR A 189 -19.56 -25.05 4.82
CA THR A 189 -20.06 -25.84 3.68
C THR A 189 -19.27 -27.14 3.53
N ASP A 190 -19.95 -28.26 3.74
CA ASP A 190 -19.45 -29.63 3.57
C ASP A 190 -19.56 -30.08 2.10
N LEU A 191 -18.49 -30.67 1.53
CA LEU A 191 -18.56 -31.33 0.21
C LEU A 191 -17.52 -32.45 0.02
N SER A 192 -18.00 -33.62 -0.45
CA SER A 192 -17.17 -34.71 -1.00
C SER A 192 -17.73 -35.30 -2.31
N SER A 193 -16.95 -35.30 -3.41
CA SER A 193 -16.73 -36.44 -4.34
C SER A 193 -15.66 -36.10 -5.40
N LYS A 194 -14.92 -37.11 -5.90
CA LYS A 194 -13.64 -36.94 -6.64
C LYS A 194 -13.67 -36.10 -7.93
N GLY A 195 -14.76 -36.08 -8.69
CA GLY A 195 -14.89 -35.18 -9.86
C GLY A 195 -15.27 -33.74 -9.47
N ARG A 196 -15.94 -33.55 -8.33
CA ARG A 196 -16.24 -32.24 -7.75
C ARG A 196 -15.03 -31.63 -7.06
N ARG A 197 -13.97 -32.40 -6.79
CA ARG A 197 -12.85 -31.99 -5.94
C ARG A 197 -11.90 -31.02 -6.62
N GLU A 198 -11.44 -31.33 -7.83
CA GLU A 198 -10.58 -30.43 -8.59
C GLU A 198 -11.31 -29.13 -8.95
N GLU A 199 -12.58 -29.24 -9.32
CA GLU A 199 -13.43 -28.07 -9.57
C GLU A 199 -13.69 -27.26 -8.29
N PHE A 200 -13.88 -27.92 -7.15
CA PHE A 200 -13.97 -27.28 -5.84
C PHE A 200 -12.69 -26.53 -5.50
N LEU A 201 -11.53 -27.18 -5.61
CA LEU A 201 -10.23 -26.54 -5.35
C LEU A 201 -9.96 -25.39 -6.31
N ARG A 202 -10.29 -25.54 -7.61
CA ARG A 202 -10.19 -24.46 -8.59
C ARG A 202 -11.09 -23.28 -8.20
N LYS A 203 -12.33 -23.52 -7.80
CA LYS A 203 -13.24 -22.47 -7.31
C LYS A 203 -12.70 -21.77 -6.06
N MET A 204 -12.06 -22.52 -5.16
CA MET A 204 -11.43 -21.96 -3.96
C MET A 204 -10.20 -21.10 -4.28
N MET A 205 -9.40 -21.49 -5.29
CA MET A 205 -8.23 -20.74 -5.77
C MET A 205 -8.58 -19.55 -6.68
N GLU A 206 -9.73 -19.58 -7.36
CA GLU A 206 -10.17 -18.49 -8.23
C GLU A 206 -10.73 -17.30 -7.43
N ARG A 207 -11.30 -17.59 -6.26
CA ARG A 207 -11.95 -16.60 -5.39
C ARG A 207 -10.97 -16.04 -4.35
N ARG A 208 -11.17 -14.77 -4.03
CA ARG A 208 -10.36 -14.05 -3.05
C ARG A 208 -10.59 -14.63 -1.64
N SER A 209 -9.52 -15.07 -0.96
CA SER A 209 -9.62 -15.68 0.37
C SER A 209 -8.88 -14.88 1.45
N ARG A 210 -9.57 -14.57 2.55
CA ARG A 210 -9.02 -13.97 3.77
C ARG A 210 -9.63 -14.67 4.98
N THR A 211 -8.90 -15.62 5.53
CA THR A 211 -9.41 -16.50 6.60
C THR A 211 -8.51 -16.45 7.82
N LEU A 212 -9.11 -16.77 8.97
CA LEU A 212 -8.48 -16.80 10.28
C LEU A 212 -8.71 -18.18 10.90
N MET A 213 -7.63 -18.80 11.35
CA MET A 213 -7.62 -19.95 12.23
C MET A 213 -7.05 -19.54 13.59
N ALA A 214 -7.72 -19.87 14.67
CA ALA A 214 -7.32 -19.42 16.00
C ALA A 214 -7.40 -20.51 17.06
N SER A 215 -6.57 -20.40 18.09
CA SER A 215 -6.51 -21.36 19.20
C SER A 215 -7.73 -21.35 20.12
N GLY A 216 -8.42 -20.21 20.28
CA GLY A 216 -9.62 -20.09 21.12
C GLY A 216 -10.30 -18.72 21.07
N GLY A 217 -11.41 -18.60 21.82
CA GLY A 217 -12.20 -17.39 22.01
C GLY A 217 -11.59 -16.48 23.08
N ASN A 218 -12.22 -16.40 24.26
CA ASN A 218 -11.79 -15.52 25.36
C ASN A 218 -10.80 -16.19 26.33
N GLU A 219 -10.49 -17.46 26.12
CA GLU A 219 -9.72 -18.28 27.05
C GLU A 219 -8.20 -18.10 26.84
N PRO A 220 -7.40 -18.11 27.92
CA PRO A 220 -5.95 -18.02 27.81
C PRO A 220 -5.35 -19.26 27.13
N VAL A 221 -4.24 -19.09 26.41
CA VAL A 221 -3.53 -20.20 25.77
C VAL A 221 -2.86 -21.06 26.84
N SER A 222 -3.13 -22.37 26.80
CA SER A 222 -2.48 -23.29 27.72
C SER A 222 -1.05 -23.58 27.27
N ASP A 223 -0.09 -23.08 28.03
CA ASP A 223 1.35 -23.42 27.94
C ASP A 223 1.65 -24.88 28.36
N SER A 224 0.62 -25.66 28.69
CA SER A 224 0.75 -27.03 29.19
C SER A 224 -0.22 -27.98 28.47
N GLY A 225 0.23 -29.20 28.19
CA GLY A 225 -0.59 -30.27 27.58
C GLY A 225 -0.26 -30.63 26.12
N GLY A 226 0.57 -29.83 25.42
CA GLY A 226 1.02 -30.10 24.04
C GLY A 226 2.43 -30.72 23.91
N GLY A 227 3.12 -30.99 25.03
CA GLY A 227 4.52 -31.41 25.04
C GLY A 227 5.46 -30.20 25.05
N GLU A 228 6.38 -30.12 24.07
CA GLU A 228 7.24 -28.94 23.86
C GLU A 228 6.55 -27.78 23.15
N HIS A 229 5.25 -27.95 22.85
CA HIS A 229 4.42 -27.03 22.08
C HIS A 229 3.15 -26.65 22.83
N SER A 230 2.54 -25.51 22.47
CA SER A 230 1.17 -25.21 22.90
C SER A 230 0.20 -26.31 22.41
N VAL A 231 -0.95 -26.47 23.08
CA VAL A 231 -1.94 -27.48 22.67
C VAL A 231 -2.43 -27.24 21.23
N PHE A 232 -2.62 -25.98 20.86
CA PHE A 232 -3.03 -25.60 19.51
C PHE A 232 -1.92 -25.78 18.48
N ALA A 233 -0.69 -25.29 18.75
CA ALA A 233 0.45 -25.48 17.86
C ALA A 233 0.72 -26.98 17.61
N ALA A 234 0.66 -27.81 18.65
CA ALA A 234 0.81 -29.26 18.54
C ALA A 234 -0.28 -29.88 17.64
N ALA A 235 -1.52 -29.41 17.72
CA ALA A 235 -2.61 -29.88 16.87
C ALA A 235 -2.46 -29.41 15.42
N PHE A 236 -2.13 -28.14 15.21
CA PHE A 236 -1.90 -27.54 13.89
C PHE A 236 -0.71 -28.20 13.17
N LEU A 237 0.42 -28.37 13.85
CA LEU A 237 1.59 -29.07 13.33
C LEU A 237 1.29 -30.51 12.98
N ARG A 238 0.50 -31.21 13.81
CA ARG A 238 0.08 -32.58 13.52
C ARG A 238 -0.79 -32.63 12.27
N ALA A 239 -1.79 -31.76 12.15
CA ALA A 239 -2.63 -31.66 10.97
C ALA A 239 -1.81 -31.42 9.69
N LEU A 240 -0.85 -30.49 9.73
CA LEU A 240 0.06 -30.22 8.62
C LEU A 240 0.99 -31.41 8.29
N LYS A 241 1.32 -32.27 9.26
CA LYS A 241 2.19 -33.43 9.05
C LYS A 241 1.42 -34.69 8.63
N GLU A 242 0.17 -34.82 9.02
CA GLU A 242 -0.62 -36.04 8.80
C GLU A 242 -1.57 -35.95 7.62
N VAL A 243 -1.82 -34.75 7.07
CA VAL A 243 -2.67 -34.60 5.89
C VAL A 243 -2.06 -35.32 4.68
N ASP A 244 -2.77 -36.32 4.19
CA ASP A 244 -2.37 -37.22 3.09
C ASP A 244 -3.00 -36.81 1.75
N LYS A 245 -3.23 -35.50 1.56
CA LYS A 245 -3.78 -34.92 0.34
C LYS A 245 -2.71 -34.08 -0.35
N GLY A 246 -2.51 -34.29 -1.65
CA GLY A 246 -1.61 -33.47 -2.48
C GLY A 246 -1.93 -31.97 -2.44
N THR A 247 -3.23 -31.65 -2.44
CA THR A 247 -3.75 -30.27 -2.35
C THR A 247 -4.97 -30.25 -1.44
N PHE A 248 -5.00 -29.33 -0.48
CA PHE A 248 -6.11 -29.20 0.48
C PHE A 248 -6.29 -27.77 0.96
N THR A 249 -7.49 -27.44 1.41
CA THR A 249 -7.81 -26.09 1.89
C THR A 249 -7.55 -25.94 3.39
N ALA A 250 -7.43 -24.71 3.88
CA ALA A 250 -7.26 -24.43 5.30
C ALA A 250 -8.48 -24.88 6.14
N GLU A 251 -9.69 -24.82 5.58
CA GLU A 251 -10.89 -25.41 6.20
C GLU A 251 -10.75 -26.93 6.38
N GLU A 252 -10.26 -27.65 5.37
CA GLU A 252 -10.03 -29.09 5.48
C GLU A 252 -8.89 -29.45 6.43
N LEU A 253 -7.86 -28.61 6.51
CA LEU A 253 -6.80 -28.76 7.51
C LEU A 253 -7.39 -28.62 8.92
N PHE A 254 -8.29 -27.66 9.12
CA PHE A 254 -8.89 -27.37 10.43
C PHE A 254 -9.86 -28.48 10.89
N TYR A 255 -10.84 -28.84 10.07
CA TYR A 255 -11.85 -29.84 10.40
C TYR A 255 -11.37 -31.27 10.13
N GLY A 256 -10.84 -31.52 8.94
CA GLY A 256 -10.37 -32.84 8.53
C GLY A 256 -9.05 -33.25 9.19
N GLY A 257 -8.17 -32.29 9.50
CA GLY A 257 -6.94 -32.50 10.28
C GLY A 257 -7.18 -32.57 11.79
N LYS A 258 -8.44 -32.56 12.24
CA LYS A 258 -8.86 -32.70 13.64
C LYS A 258 -8.22 -31.69 14.58
N VAL A 259 -7.92 -30.47 14.09
CA VAL A 259 -7.38 -29.39 14.93
C VAL A 259 -8.38 -29.05 16.02
N LYS A 260 -9.65 -28.83 15.63
CA LYS A 260 -10.74 -28.52 16.58
C LYS A 260 -10.93 -29.60 17.65
N GLU A 261 -11.02 -30.87 17.24
CA GLU A 261 -11.19 -32.02 18.16
C GLU A 261 -9.99 -32.21 19.09
N SER A 262 -8.77 -32.06 18.55
CA SER A 262 -7.54 -32.28 19.30
C SER A 262 -7.32 -31.24 20.40
N VAL A 263 -7.74 -29.99 20.17
CA VAL A 263 -7.58 -28.90 21.14
C VAL A 263 -8.74 -28.88 22.13
N GLY A 264 -9.99 -28.95 21.64
CA GLY A 264 -11.18 -28.95 22.51
C GLY A 264 -11.29 -30.19 23.40
N GLY A 265 -10.65 -31.30 23.03
CA GLY A 265 -10.56 -32.49 23.88
C GLY A 265 -9.40 -32.47 24.90
N LYS A 266 -8.48 -31.50 24.81
CA LYS A 266 -7.25 -31.44 25.63
C LYS A 266 -7.07 -30.14 26.41
N SER A 267 -7.96 -29.17 26.22
CA SER A 267 -7.89 -27.85 26.84
C SER A 267 -9.29 -27.23 26.92
N GLU A 268 -9.42 -26.16 27.71
CA GLU A 268 -10.63 -25.32 27.73
C GLU A 268 -10.80 -24.50 26.44
N GLN A 269 -9.78 -24.45 25.58
CA GLN A 269 -9.81 -23.69 24.34
C GLN A 269 -10.69 -24.38 23.29
N LEU A 270 -11.51 -23.59 22.60
CA LEU A 270 -12.29 -24.03 21.45
C LEU A 270 -11.79 -23.32 20.19
N PRO A 271 -10.95 -23.97 19.36
CA PRO A 271 -10.44 -23.34 18.16
C PRO A 271 -11.55 -22.91 17.22
N GLU A 272 -11.27 -21.85 16.47
CA GLU A 272 -12.18 -21.28 15.48
C GLU A 272 -11.53 -21.18 14.11
N TYR A 273 -12.34 -21.38 13.07
CA TYR A 273 -11.98 -21.12 11.68
C TYR A 273 -13.07 -20.27 11.04
N ASN A 274 -12.70 -19.11 10.51
CA ASN A 274 -13.66 -18.11 10.09
C ASN A 274 -13.10 -17.14 9.04
N ASN A 275 -14.00 -16.40 8.40
CA ASN A 275 -13.63 -15.31 7.50
C ASN A 275 -13.29 -14.04 8.27
N ILE A 276 -12.25 -13.33 7.84
CA ILE A 276 -11.86 -12.03 8.43
C ILE A 276 -12.93 -10.99 8.08
N ARG A 277 -13.48 -10.27 9.07
CA ARG A 277 -14.54 -9.26 8.85
C ARG A 277 -14.11 -8.13 7.91
N ASN A 278 -15.02 -7.71 7.03
CA ASN A 278 -14.83 -6.58 6.10
C ASN A 278 -13.55 -6.69 5.25
N SER A 279 -13.10 -7.91 4.92
CA SER A 279 -11.77 -8.16 4.35
C SER A 279 -11.70 -8.26 2.82
N GLY A 280 -12.84 -8.16 2.14
CA GLY A 280 -12.93 -8.47 0.71
C GLY A 280 -12.81 -9.97 0.42
N HIS A 281 -13.05 -10.84 1.42
CA HIS A 281 -13.25 -12.27 1.22
C HIS A 281 -14.44 -12.51 0.26
N ASP A 282 -14.25 -13.39 -0.73
CA ASP A 282 -15.21 -13.66 -1.81
C ASP A 282 -15.53 -15.17 -1.96
N GLY A 283 -15.47 -15.91 -0.85
CA GLY A 283 -15.84 -17.33 -0.79
C GLY A 283 -14.75 -18.27 -1.31
N GLY A 284 -13.49 -17.82 -1.39
CA GLY A 284 -12.33 -18.68 -1.63
C GLY A 284 -11.70 -19.15 -0.32
N ASP A 285 -10.78 -20.10 -0.40
CA ASP A 285 -10.03 -20.59 0.77
C ASP A 285 -8.51 -20.49 0.55
N PHE A 286 -7.73 -20.54 1.61
CA PHE A 286 -6.29 -20.71 1.50
C PHE A 286 -6.01 -22.17 1.14
N VAL A 287 -5.29 -22.40 0.03
CA VAL A 287 -5.05 -23.75 -0.50
C VAL A 287 -3.58 -24.11 -0.33
N PHE A 288 -3.32 -25.13 0.48
CA PHE A 288 -2.01 -25.75 0.61
C PHE A 288 -1.76 -26.73 -0.53
N ASN A 289 -0.53 -26.74 -1.03
CA ASN A 289 -0.03 -27.73 -1.97
C ASN A 289 1.20 -28.40 -1.35
N LEU A 290 1.22 -29.73 -1.32
CA LEU A 290 2.47 -30.46 -1.08
C LEU A 290 3.42 -30.10 -2.22
N GLY A 291 4.51 -29.43 -1.88
CA GLY A 291 5.46 -28.92 -2.88
C GLY A 291 6.37 -30.02 -3.41
N ASP A 292 6.80 -29.89 -4.66
CA ASP A 292 8.11 -30.39 -5.05
C ASP A 292 9.13 -29.67 -4.16
N ILE A 293 9.92 -30.43 -3.39
CA ILE A 293 10.90 -29.88 -2.46
C ILE A 293 11.91 -29.07 -3.28
N TYR A 294 11.78 -27.75 -3.31
CA TYR A 294 12.84 -26.89 -3.82
C TYR A 294 14.02 -27.01 -2.84
N PRO A 295 15.19 -27.55 -3.25
CA PRO A 295 16.36 -27.49 -2.38
C PRO A 295 16.70 -26.01 -2.17
N THR A 296 16.76 -25.60 -0.90
CA THR A 296 17.18 -24.25 -0.50
C THR A 296 18.51 -23.89 -1.17
N PRO A 297 18.68 -22.67 -1.72
CA PRO A 297 20.03 -22.19 -1.96
C PRO A 297 20.73 -22.00 -0.62
N VAL A 298 21.90 -22.61 -0.48
CA VAL A 298 22.81 -22.40 0.66
C VAL A 298 23.14 -20.91 0.74
N PRO A 299 23.11 -20.27 1.93
CA PRO A 299 23.59 -18.90 2.06
C PRO A 299 25.09 -18.90 1.75
N THR A 300 25.45 -18.36 0.59
CA THR A 300 26.84 -18.06 0.27
C THR A 300 27.22 -16.80 1.04
N PRO A 301 28.39 -16.74 1.70
CA PRO A 301 28.85 -15.51 2.33
C PRO A 301 28.87 -14.42 1.27
N ILE A 302 28.20 -13.29 1.53
CA ILE A 302 28.32 -12.10 0.68
C ILE A 302 29.77 -11.64 0.79
N GLN A 303 30.60 -12.04 -0.16
CA GLN A 303 31.80 -11.29 -0.50
C GLN A 303 31.33 -10.03 -1.21
N THR A 304 31.71 -8.88 -0.66
CA THR A 304 31.56 -7.58 -1.29
C THR A 304 32.17 -7.63 -2.70
N PRO A 305 31.39 -7.39 -3.77
CA PRO A 305 31.98 -7.20 -5.07
C PRO A 305 32.72 -5.87 -5.07
N VAL A 306 34.02 -5.92 -5.39
CA VAL A 306 34.80 -4.76 -5.81
C VAL A 306 34.09 -4.14 -7.03
N PRO A 307 33.85 -2.82 -7.06
CA PRO A 307 33.00 -2.22 -8.08
C PRO A 307 33.72 -2.25 -9.42
N THR A 308 33.15 -2.99 -10.37
CA THR A 308 33.42 -2.76 -11.79
C THR A 308 32.35 -1.79 -12.29
N ALA A 309 32.78 -0.62 -12.74
CA ALA A 309 31.91 0.49 -13.14
C ALA A 309 30.89 0.04 -14.21
N SER A 310 29.62 -0.07 -13.83
CA SER A 310 28.50 -0.06 -14.76
C SER A 310 28.24 1.37 -15.23
N PRO A 311 27.79 1.57 -16.49
CA PRO A 311 27.57 2.90 -17.03
C PRO A 311 26.47 3.60 -16.24
N THR A 312 26.79 4.77 -15.69
CA THR A 312 25.84 5.64 -15.00
C THR A 312 24.72 6.05 -15.95
N LEU A 313 23.54 5.45 -15.81
CA LEU A 313 22.31 6.01 -16.41
C LEU A 313 22.10 7.39 -15.79
N ALA A 314 22.17 8.44 -16.60
CA ALA A 314 21.90 9.79 -16.17
C ALA A 314 20.48 9.88 -15.62
N ILE A 315 20.34 10.34 -14.37
CA ILE A 315 19.03 10.57 -13.75
C ILE A 315 18.32 11.68 -14.55
N SER A 316 17.15 11.36 -15.10
CA SER A 316 16.34 12.34 -15.84
C SER A 316 15.87 13.46 -14.92
N SER A 317 15.94 14.71 -15.37
CA SER A 317 15.44 15.88 -14.62
C SER A 317 13.92 15.90 -14.48
N THR A 318 13.20 15.11 -15.28
CA THR A 318 11.74 14.99 -15.23
C THR A 318 11.29 13.53 -15.33
N TYR A 319 10.12 13.25 -14.76
CA TYR A 319 9.42 11.98 -14.86
C TYR A 319 7.96 12.28 -15.19
N THR A 320 7.36 11.54 -16.14
CA THR A 320 5.93 11.63 -16.43
C THR A 320 5.29 10.31 -16.06
N ASP A 321 4.32 10.36 -15.16
CA ASP A 321 3.59 9.17 -14.75
C ASP A 321 2.75 8.62 -15.91
N PRO A 322 2.94 7.35 -16.32
CA PRO A 322 2.26 6.82 -17.50
C PRO A 322 0.75 6.64 -17.32
N MET A 323 0.27 6.54 -16.07
CA MET A 323 -1.16 6.34 -15.80
C MET A 323 -1.92 7.66 -15.77
N THR A 324 -1.33 8.69 -15.19
CA THR A 324 -2.01 9.96 -14.90
C THR A 324 -1.50 11.13 -15.74
N GLU A 325 -0.42 10.93 -16.49
CA GLU A 325 0.31 12.00 -17.19
C GLU A 325 0.79 13.11 -16.25
N MET A 326 0.88 12.82 -14.94
CA MET A 326 1.46 13.75 -13.97
C MET A 326 2.93 13.99 -14.29
N GLU A 327 3.30 15.25 -14.48
CA GLU A 327 4.68 15.69 -14.60
C GLU A 327 5.30 15.81 -13.21
N PHE A 328 6.49 15.24 -13.05
CA PHE A 328 7.33 15.38 -11.87
C PHE A 328 8.66 16.01 -12.24
N VAL A 329 9.16 16.84 -11.34
CA VAL A 329 10.50 17.46 -11.43
C VAL A 329 11.43 16.82 -10.41
N LEU A 330 12.67 16.56 -10.81
CA LEU A 330 13.70 16.08 -9.90
C LEU A 330 14.10 17.21 -8.96
N VAL A 331 13.86 17.00 -7.67
CA VAL A 331 14.35 17.85 -6.60
C VAL A 331 15.66 17.23 -6.10
N LYS A 332 16.78 17.90 -6.36
CA LYS A 332 18.08 17.48 -5.84
C LYS A 332 18.13 17.70 -4.34
N GLY A 333 18.40 16.62 -3.62
CA GLY A 333 18.55 16.60 -2.18
C GLY A 333 19.68 17.51 -1.70
N GLY A 334 19.59 17.91 -0.44
CA GLY A 334 20.46 18.91 0.15
C GLY A 334 20.02 19.24 1.57
N CYS A 335 20.81 20.06 2.23
CA CYS A 335 20.52 20.51 3.59
C CYS A 335 20.07 21.97 3.60
N TYR A 336 19.14 22.31 4.49
CA TYR A 336 18.58 23.64 4.65
C TYR A 336 18.16 23.92 6.09
N ASP A 337 17.95 25.21 6.39
CA ASP A 337 17.37 25.67 7.64
C ASP A 337 15.83 25.58 7.53
N MET A 338 15.23 24.55 8.14
CA MET A 338 13.78 24.36 8.17
C MET A 338 13.13 25.24 9.24
N GLY A 339 12.00 25.87 8.89
CA GLY A 339 11.19 26.69 9.77
C GLY A 339 11.24 28.18 9.45
N ASP A 340 10.82 28.99 10.42
CA ASP A 340 10.71 30.45 10.26
C ASP A 340 12.07 31.16 10.37
N THR A 341 12.78 31.20 9.24
CA THR A 341 14.10 31.84 9.11
C THR A 341 14.07 33.37 9.05
N LEU A 342 12.88 33.98 9.01
CA LEU A 342 12.69 35.43 8.90
C LEU A 342 12.16 36.06 10.19
N ASP A 343 11.85 35.25 11.21
CA ASP A 343 11.29 35.70 12.50
C ASP A 343 9.94 36.43 12.35
N GLU A 344 9.10 35.95 11.43
CA GLU A 344 7.82 36.56 11.05
C GLU A 344 6.60 35.67 11.35
N GLY A 345 6.87 34.42 11.72
CA GLY A 345 5.90 33.34 11.81
C GLY A 345 5.40 33.02 13.21
N HIS A 346 4.61 31.96 13.29
CA HIS A 346 4.05 31.47 14.53
C HIS A 346 5.06 30.62 15.33
N SER A 347 4.77 30.38 16.62
CA SER A 347 5.64 29.58 17.50
C SER A 347 5.82 28.13 17.03
N ASN A 348 4.85 27.57 16.30
CA ASN A 348 4.89 26.22 15.75
C ASN A 348 5.78 26.08 14.49
N GLU A 349 6.31 27.20 13.97
CA GLU A 349 7.30 27.27 12.88
C GLU A 349 8.74 27.30 13.43
N LYS A 350 8.90 27.12 14.75
CA LYS A 350 10.17 27.21 15.49
C LYS A 350 10.44 25.93 16.29
N PRO A 351 11.71 25.63 16.64
CA PRO A 351 12.92 26.36 16.26
C PRO A 351 13.29 26.15 14.80
N VAL A 352 14.03 27.12 14.25
CA VAL A 352 14.79 26.89 13.02
C VAL A 352 15.83 25.82 13.31
N HIS A 353 15.90 24.79 12.48
CA HIS A 353 16.80 23.66 12.67
C HIS A 353 17.27 23.14 11.31
N LYS A 354 18.44 22.50 11.29
CA LYS A 354 19.03 21.98 10.07
C LYS A 354 18.36 20.65 9.69
N VAL A 355 17.96 20.54 8.43
CA VAL A 355 17.37 19.34 7.85
C VAL A 355 18.03 19.04 6.51
N CYS A 356 18.29 17.78 6.22
CA CYS A 356 18.82 17.27 4.97
C CYS A 356 17.80 16.30 4.35
N VAL A 357 17.45 16.51 3.09
CA VAL A 357 16.56 15.60 2.33
C VAL A 357 17.35 14.93 1.20
N ASP A 358 17.05 13.67 0.91
CA ASP A 358 17.62 12.95 -0.24
C ASP A 358 17.02 13.45 -1.57
N ASP A 359 17.52 12.95 -2.70
CA ASP A 359 16.91 13.20 -4.02
C ASP A 359 15.50 12.59 -4.07
N PHE A 360 14.53 13.34 -4.60
CA PHE A 360 13.17 12.85 -4.87
C PHE A 360 12.57 13.56 -6.08
N TYR A 361 11.55 12.96 -6.69
CA TYR A 361 10.72 13.62 -7.68
C TYR A 361 9.51 14.24 -6.99
N MET A 362 9.11 15.46 -7.33
CA MET A 362 7.87 16.08 -6.85
C MET A 362 6.96 16.45 -8.02
N SER A 363 5.66 16.20 -7.89
CA SER A 363 4.69 16.56 -8.91
C SER A 363 4.72 18.07 -9.11
N ARG A 364 4.77 18.47 -10.38
CA ARG A 364 4.93 19.85 -10.82
C ARG A 364 3.80 20.76 -10.31
N TYR A 365 2.64 20.16 -10.12
CA TYR A 365 1.39 20.76 -9.69
C TYR A 365 0.78 19.95 -8.54
N GLU A 366 -0.21 20.53 -7.86
CA GLU A 366 -1.19 19.80 -7.06
C GLU A 366 -1.89 18.72 -7.93
N VAL A 367 -2.34 17.63 -7.31
CA VAL A 367 -3.11 16.60 -8.02
C VAL A 367 -4.39 17.23 -8.56
N THR A 368 -4.60 17.14 -9.86
CA THR A 368 -5.79 17.74 -10.50
C THR A 368 -7.02 16.86 -10.34
N GLN A 369 -8.20 17.47 -10.46
CA GLN A 369 -9.48 16.79 -10.44
C GLN A 369 -9.61 15.74 -11.56
N ALA A 370 -9.07 16.02 -12.75
CA ALA A 370 -9.01 15.05 -13.84
C ALA A 370 -8.09 13.85 -13.52
N GLN A 371 -6.93 14.09 -12.89
CA GLN A 371 -6.02 13.01 -12.45
C GLN A 371 -6.61 12.20 -11.31
N TRP A 372 -7.34 12.85 -10.40
CA TRP A 372 -8.12 12.20 -9.36
C TRP A 372 -9.14 11.24 -9.96
N GLU A 373 -10.00 11.75 -10.84
CA GLU A 373 -11.08 10.98 -11.47
C GLU A 373 -10.55 9.80 -12.28
N LYS A 374 -9.44 9.98 -13.00
CA LYS A 374 -8.79 8.90 -13.77
C LYS A 374 -8.38 7.70 -12.91
N VAL A 375 -7.96 7.93 -11.67
CA VAL A 375 -7.53 6.87 -10.73
C VAL A 375 -8.69 6.36 -9.88
N MET A 376 -9.57 7.26 -9.43
CA MET A 376 -10.59 6.94 -8.43
C MET A 376 -11.91 6.50 -9.03
N GLY A 377 -12.19 6.86 -10.28
CA GLY A 377 -13.45 6.60 -10.99
C GLY A 377 -14.60 7.53 -10.58
N SER A 378 -14.36 8.46 -9.66
CA SER A 378 -15.30 9.48 -9.22
C SER A 378 -14.54 10.73 -8.80
N ASN A 379 -15.23 11.86 -8.76
CA ASN A 379 -14.66 13.16 -8.43
C ASN A 379 -15.52 13.85 -7.37
N PRO A 380 -14.99 14.17 -6.18
CA PRO A 380 -15.72 14.93 -5.17
C PRO A 380 -15.87 16.43 -5.51
N SER A 381 -15.16 16.89 -6.55
CA SER A 381 -15.07 18.28 -6.99
C SER A 381 -15.75 18.51 -8.36
N LYS A 382 -15.44 19.63 -9.04
CA LYS A 382 -16.14 20.14 -10.25
C LYS A 382 -15.61 19.63 -11.60
N GLY A 383 -14.43 19.00 -11.67
CA GLY A 383 -13.74 18.52 -12.87
C GLY A 383 -12.59 19.39 -13.38
N GLY A 384 -11.79 18.84 -14.31
CA GLY A 384 -10.78 19.57 -15.09
C GLY A 384 -9.39 19.69 -14.46
N ARG A 385 -8.66 20.75 -14.82
CA ARG A 385 -7.27 21.01 -14.40
C ARG A 385 -7.15 21.80 -13.08
N TYR A 386 -8.24 21.93 -12.33
CA TYR A 386 -8.23 22.48 -10.98
C TYR A 386 -7.63 21.46 -10.01
N PRO A 387 -7.01 21.89 -8.89
CA PRO A 387 -6.58 20.95 -7.84
C PRO A 387 -7.80 20.21 -7.30
N VAL A 388 -7.64 18.91 -7.02
CA VAL A 388 -8.66 18.16 -6.31
C VAL A 388 -8.74 18.69 -4.88
N GLU A 389 -9.96 18.99 -4.45
CA GLU A 389 -10.28 19.50 -3.12
C GLU A 389 -11.44 18.69 -2.52
N LEU A 390 -11.89 19.02 -1.30
CA LEU A 390 -12.84 18.16 -0.55
C LEU A 390 -12.33 16.73 -0.33
N VAL A 391 -11.02 16.54 -0.34
CA VAL A 391 -10.36 15.25 -0.07
C VAL A 391 -9.68 15.29 1.29
N SER A 392 -9.83 14.21 2.05
CA SER A 392 -9.15 14.05 3.33
C SER A 392 -7.75 13.45 3.16
N TRP A 393 -6.96 13.44 4.23
CA TRP A 393 -5.68 12.74 4.23
C TRP A 393 -5.88 11.25 3.94
N ASP A 394 -6.91 10.64 4.54
CA ASP A 394 -7.28 9.24 4.29
C ASP A 394 -7.68 8.99 2.83
N ASP A 395 -8.39 9.94 2.20
CA ASP A 395 -8.74 9.85 0.77
C ASP A 395 -7.49 9.95 -0.11
N ALA A 396 -6.54 10.83 0.23
CA ALA A 396 -5.25 10.94 -0.48
C ALA A 396 -4.43 9.64 -0.37
N GLN A 397 -4.44 8.97 0.79
CA GLN A 397 -3.85 7.63 0.93
C GLN A 397 -4.58 6.59 0.08
N GLY A 398 -5.92 6.68 -0.04
CA GLY A 398 -6.72 5.87 -0.95
C GLY A 398 -6.34 6.06 -2.42
N TYR A 399 -6.15 7.31 -2.84
CA TYR A 399 -5.68 7.68 -4.16
C TYR A 399 -4.29 7.11 -4.45
N LEU A 400 -3.34 7.32 -3.54
CA LEU A 400 -1.98 6.77 -3.62
C LEU A 400 -1.99 5.25 -3.72
N SER A 401 -2.84 4.58 -2.94
CA SER A 401 -2.99 3.13 -3.00
C SER A 401 -3.41 2.66 -4.39
N LYS A 402 -4.42 3.29 -5.01
CA LYS A 402 -4.87 2.93 -6.36
C LYS A 402 -3.86 3.29 -7.44
N LEU A 403 -3.25 4.48 -7.36
CA LEU A 403 -2.23 4.92 -8.32
C LEU A 403 -1.01 3.99 -8.30
N ASN A 404 -0.54 3.62 -7.12
CA ASN A 404 0.60 2.72 -6.96
C ASN A 404 0.32 1.29 -7.44
N GLN A 405 -0.94 0.83 -7.44
CA GLN A 405 -1.30 -0.47 -8.04
C GLN A 405 -1.10 -0.49 -9.56
N GLN A 406 -1.10 0.68 -10.21
CA GLN A 406 -1.01 0.81 -11.67
C GLN A 406 0.32 1.39 -12.16
N THR A 407 1.23 1.70 -11.23
CA THR A 407 2.53 2.35 -11.50
C THR A 407 3.65 1.57 -10.80
N ASP A 408 4.85 2.14 -10.71
CA ASP A 408 6.02 1.50 -10.10
C ASP A 408 6.02 1.49 -8.55
N LYS A 409 4.88 1.79 -7.92
CA LYS A 409 4.66 1.83 -6.47
C LYS A 409 5.52 2.86 -5.71
N LYS A 410 6.11 3.84 -6.38
CA LYS A 410 7.00 4.82 -5.73
C LYS A 410 6.31 6.13 -5.34
N HIS A 411 5.03 6.32 -5.67
CA HIS A 411 4.29 7.54 -5.34
C HIS A 411 3.89 7.58 -3.85
N ARG A 412 4.00 8.74 -3.21
CA ARG A 412 3.57 8.98 -1.83
C ARG A 412 3.28 10.47 -1.60
N LEU A 413 2.73 10.81 -0.44
CA LEU A 413 2.75 12.19 0.03
C LEU A 413 4.20 12.61 0.32
N PRO A 414 4.56 13.90 0.11
CA PRO A 414 5.81 14.43 0.63
C PRO A 414 5.82 14.33 2.16
N THR A 415 7.00 14.19 2.75
CA THR A 415 7.21 14.60 4.14
C THR A 415 7.10 16.12 4.23
N GLU A 416 6.83 16.63 5.43
CA GLU A 416 6.79 18.07 5.67
C GLU A 416 8.12 18.76 5.31
N ALA A 417 9.24 18.09 5.60
CA ALA A 417 10.58 18.55 5.28
C ALA A 417 10.82 18.64 3.76
N GLU A 418 10.48 17.59 3.01
CA GLU A 418 10.58 17.60 1.55
C GLU A 418 9.72 18.70 0.93
N TRP A 419 8.51 18.90 1.46
CA TRP A 419 7.60 19.94 0.99
C TRP A 419 8.21 21.34 1.19
N GLU A 420 8.72 21.64 2.39
CA GLU A 420 9.32 22.96 2.65
C GLU A 420 10.59 23.19 1.84
N TYR A 421 11.46 22.19 1.77
CA TYR A 421 12.69 22.24 0.97
C TYR A 421 12.38 22.57 -0.49
N ALA A 422 11.37 21.91 -1.06
CA ALA A 422 10.91 22.12 -2.42
C ALA A 422 10.24 23.50 -2.60
N CYS A 423 9.42 23.95 -1.64
CA CYS A 423 8.81 25.30 -1.65
C CYS A 423 9.91 26.37 -1.71
N ARG A 424 10.96 26.18 -0.92
CA ARG A 424 12.15 27.03 -0.81
C ARG A 424 13.16 26.89 -1.96
N GLU A 425 12.75 26.36 -3.12
CA GLU A 425 13.64 26.19 -4.29
C GLU A 425 14.92 25.38 -4.00
N GLY A 426 14.81 24.33 -3.20
CA GLY A 426 15.95 23.55 -2.74
C GLY A 426 16.61 24.18 -1.50
N GLY A 427 15.78 24.64 -0.56
CA GLY A 427 16.26 25.08 0.75
C GLY A 427 16.76 26.53 0.86
N LYS A 428 16.50 27.38 -0.13
CA LYS A 428 16.86 28.80 -0.08
C LYS A 428 16.05 29.58 0.97
N LYS A 429 16.62 30.69 1.43
CA LYS A 429 15.96 31.63 2.33
C LYS A 429 15.05 32.58 1.54
N VAL A 430 13.93 32.04 1.06
CA VAL A 430 12.86 32.79 0.39
C VAL A 430 11.57 32.71 1.21
N ARG A 431 10.75 33.76 1.15
CA ARG A 431 9.47 33.78 1.88
C ARG A 431 8.39 32.92 1.23
N PHE A 432 8.29 32.97 -0.10
CA PHE A 432 7.20 32.33 -0.86
C PHE A 432 7.71 31.31 -1.87
N GLY A 433 6.85 30.34 -2.17
CA GLY A 433 7.05 29.28 -3.16
C GLY A 433 7.05 29.77 -4.62
N THR A 434 7.30 31.05 -4.83
CA THR A 434 7.54 31.72 -6.12
C THR A 434 9.01 32.12 -6.29
N GLY A 435 9.85 31.86 -5.27
CA GLY A 435 11.23 32.34 -5.20
C GLY A 435 11.34 33.82 -4.86
N THR A 436 10.27 34.43 -4.38
CA THR A 436 10.21 35.86 -4.08
C THR A 436 9.83 36.11 -2.63
N ASP A 437 10.17 37.30 -2.16
CA ASP A 437 9.84 37.76 -0.80
C ASP A 437 8.52 38.53 -0.74
N LYS A 438 7.97 38.92 -1.89
CA LYS A 438 6.68 39.59 -2.02
C LYS A 438 5.89 38.95 -3.16
N ILE A 439 4.58 38.82 -2.98
CA ILE A 439 3.65 38.22 -3.94
C ILE A 439 2.56 39.21 -4.35
N ASN A 440 1.75 38.84 -5.34
CA ASN A 440 0.52 39.54 -5.75
C ASN A 440 -0.45 38.53 -6.40
N SER A 441 -1.69 38.94 -6.61
CA SER A 441 -2.74 38.06 -7.15
C SER A 441 -2.50 37.59 -8.59
N GLY A 442 -1.52 38.16 -9.30
CA GLY A 442 -1.13 37.72 -10.65
C GLY A 442 -0.22 36.51 -10.66
N ILE A 443 0.44 36.17 -9.54
CA ILE A 443 1.41 35.07 -9.45
C ILE A 443 1.10 34.04 -8.36
N VAL A 444 0.25 34.38 -7.39
CA VAL A 444 -0.23 33.47 -6.34
C VAL A 444 -1.74 33.64 -6.20
N ASN A 445 -2.47 32.54 -5.96
CA ASN A 445 -3.91 32.57 -5.70
C ASN A 445 -4.17 32.57 -4.18
N PHE A 446 -4.58 33.70 -3.63
CA PHE A 446 -4.79 33.93 -2.18
C PHE A 446 -5.76 35.10 -1.96
N ASP A 447 -6.08 35.43 -0.71
CA ASP A 447 -6.86 36.62 -0.37
C ASP A 447 -6.00 37.89 -0.47
N ALA A 448 -6.02 38.49 -1.66
CA ALA A 448 -5.33 39.73 -1.98
C ALA A 448 -6.15 41.00 -1.66
N SER A 449 -7.31 40.89 -1.01
CA SER A 449 -8.17 42.05 -0.75
C SER A 449 -7.62 43.04 0.30
N VAL A 450 -6.60 42.63 1.06
CA VAL A 450 -6.11 43.36 2.25
C VAL A 450 -5.06 44.42 1.89
N THR A 451 -5.27 45.67 2.33
CA THR A 451 -4.40 46.81 2.06
C THR A 451 -3.21 46.96 3.02
N ASP A 452 -3.32 46.41 4.24
CA ASP A 452 -2.40 46.76 5.34
C ASP A 452 -1.12 45.91 5.40
N LYS A 453 -0.78 45.19 4.33
CA LYS A 453 0.29 44.16 4.34
C LYS A 453 1.31 44.29 3.21
N GLN A 454 1.82 45.52 3.01
CA GLN A 454 2.85 45.84 2.01
C GLN A 454 4.11 44.96 2.11
N LEU A 455 4.44 44.43 3.30
CA LEU A 455 5.58 43.52 3.49
C LEU A 455 5.43 42.23 2.66
N TYR A 456 4.21 41.67 2.60
CA TYR A 456 3.96 40.36 2.03
C TYR A 456 3.38 40.44 0.61
N SER A 457 2.50 41.41 0.38
CA SER A 457 1.78 41.53 -0.88
C SER A 457 1.28 42.94 -1.16
N GLU A 458 0.97 43.20 -2.42
CA GLU A 458 0.11 44.30 -2.84
C GLU A 458 -1.35 43.86 -2.83
N ALA A 459 -2.27 44.81 -2.64
CA ALA A 459 -3.69 44.54 -2.78
C ALA A 459 -4.02 44.18 -4.25
N GLY A 460 -4.97 43.29 -4.45
CA GLY A 460 -5.32 42.79 -5.77
C GLY A 460 -6.62 41.99 -5.77
N GLU A 461 -6.84 41.28 -6.87
CA GLU A 461 -8.01 40.43 -7.06
C GLU A 461 -8.03 39.28 -6.05
N TYR A 462 -9.11 39.20 -5.26
CA TYR A 462 -9.43 38.02 -4.47
C TYR A 462 -10.42 37.14 -5.23
N ARG A 463 -9.94 36.01 -5.76
CA ARG A 463 -10.74 35.13 -6.64
C ARG A 463 -11.82 34.34 -5.91
N ASN A 464 -11.66 34.14 -4.60
CA ASN A 464 -12.60 33.39 -3.76
C ASN A 464 -12.90 31.95 -4.27
N GLN A 465 -11.94 31.36 -4.99
CA GLN A 465 -11.98 29.98 -5.49
C GLN A 465 -10.57 29.53 -5.94
N THR A 466 -10.41 28.24 -6.16
CA THR A 466 -9.22 27.65 -6.81
C THR A 466 -9.07 28.14 -8.25
N THR A 467 -7.84 28.16 -8.74
CA THR A 467 -7.51 28.33 -10.16
C THR A 467 -7.02 27.01 -10.75
N GLU A 468 -7.04 26.87 -12.08
CA GLU A 468 -6.34 25.76 -12.73
C GLU A 468 -4.86 25.78 -12.34
N VAL A 469 -4.29 24.60 -12.08
CA VAL A 469 -2.90 24.49 -11.63
C VAL A 469 -1.94 25.08 -12.67
N GLY A 470 -1.00 25.90 -12.20
CA GLY A 470 -0.03 26.61 -13.04
C GLY A 470 -0.56 27.75 -13.90
N SER A 471 -1.86 28.09 -13.81
CA SER A 471 -2.47 29.13 -14.67
C SER A 471 -1.93 30.54 -14.44
N LEU A 472 -1.39 30.82 -13.24
CA LEU A 472 -0.71 32.08 -12.91
C LEU A 472 0.74 32.15 -13.43
N LYS A 473 1.21 31.11 -14.13
CA LYS A 473 2.47 31.06 -14.91
C LYS A 473 3.74 31.39 -14.12
N LYS A 474 3.71 31.32 -12.80
CA LYS A 474 4.88 31.54 -11.94
C LYS A 474 5.25 30.24 -11.21
N ALA A 475 6.25 29.54 -11.74
CA ALA A 475 6.94 28.49 -11.01
C ALA A 475 8.06 29.06 -10.12
N ASN A 476 8.47 28.28 -9.15
CA ASN A 476 9.73 28.48 -8.43
C ASN A 476 10.93 27.96 -9.26
N GLY A 477 12.14 28.15 -8.75
CA GLY A 477 13.40 27.78 -9.39
C GLY A 477 13.60 26.28 -9.65
N LEU A 478 12.75 25.41 -9.09
CA LEU A 478 12.72 23.98 -9.39
C LEU A 478 11.67 23.61 -10.46
N GLY A 479 10.87 24.57 -10.91
CA GLY A 479 9.79 24.35 -11.87
C GLY A 479 8.47 23.90 -11.23
N LEU A 480 8.34 23.98 -9.91
CA LEU A 480 7.12 23.69 -9.16
C LEU A 480 6.19 24.91 -9.14
N TYR A 481 4.91 24.68 -9.37
CA TYR A 481 3.86 25.71 -9.32
C TYR A 481 3.02 25.57 -8.07
N ASP A 482 2.35 26.67 -7.71
CA ASP A 482 1.33 26.72 -6.67
C ASP A 482 1.83 26.26 -5.29
N MET A 483 3.15 26.33 -5.03
CA MET A 483 3.74 26.01 -3.71
C MET A 483 3.35 27.05 -2.63
N SER A 484 2.67 28.13 -3.01
CA SER A 484 2.05 29.11 -2.12
C SER A 484 0.64 29.37 -2.66
N GLY A 485 -0.38 29.27 -1.80
CA GLY A 485 -1.77 29.54 -2.17
C GLY A 485 -2.45 28.40 -2.92
N ASN A 486 -3.52 28.71 -3.65
CA ASN A 486 -4.44 27.78 -4.31
C ASN A 486 -5.12 26.80 -3.34
N VAL A 487 -4.54 25.66 -2.96
CA VAL A 487 -5.05 24.82 -1.86
C VAL A 487 -3.97 24.47 -0.84
N TRP A 488 -4.38 24.28 0.41
CA TRP A 488 -3.54 23.60 1.39
C TRP A 488 -3.23 22.19 0.90
N GLU A 489 -2.04 21.70 1.23
CA GLU A 489 -1.60 20.40 0.77
C GLU A 489 -1.30 19.46 1.92
N TRP A 490 -1.94 18.28 1.91
CA TRP A 490 -1.61 17.19 2.83
C TRP A 490 -0.17 16.71 2.63
N VAL A 491 0.53 16.52 3.74
CA VAL A 491 1.83 15.85 3.81
C VAL A 491 1.72 14.62 4.73
N GLU A 492 2.74 13.77 4.74
CA GLU A 492 2.69 12.49 5.46
C GLU A 492 2.66 12.68 7.00
N ASP A 493 3.34 13.69 7.51
CA ASP A 493 3.61 13.89 8.94
C ASP A 493 2.37 14.05 9.83
N TRP A 494 2.47 13.52 11.05
CA TRP A 494 1.58 13.94 12.14
C TRP A 494 1.94 15.36 12.58
N TYR A 495 0.93 16.16 12.88
CA TYR A 495 1.13 17.52 13.38
C TYR A 495 1.42 17.51 14.87
N SER A 496 2.50 18.19 15.25
CA SER A 496 2.80 18.61 16.62
C SER A 496 3.50 19.96 16.60
N GLU A 497 3.22 20.79 17.60
CA GLU A 497 3.93 22.07 17.81
C GLU A 497 5.40 21.84 18.18
N ASP A 498 5.72 20.72 18.82
CA ASP A 498 7.09 20.36 19.23
C ASP A 498 7.80 19.46 18.21
N ALA A 499 7.21 19.23 17.02
CA ALA A 499 7.78 18.35 16.00
C ALA A 499 9.21 18.78 15.62
N TYR A 500 9.44 20.08 15.41
CA TYR A 500 10.74 20.61 14.98
C TYR A 500 11.86 20.41 16.01
N LYS A 501 11.53 20.30 17.30
CA LYS A 501 12.51 20.00 18.36
C LYS A 501 12.92 18.52 18.38
N GLN A 502 12.16 17.68 17.69
CA GLN A 502 12.28 16.22 17.68
C GLN A 502 12.68 15.68 16.31
N HIS A 503 12.86 16.54 15.31
CA HIS A 503 13.33 16.13 14.00
C HIS A 503 14.77 15.61 14.07
N ASP A 504 14.99 14.46 13.45
CA ASP A 504 16.33 14.04 13.05
C ASP A 504 16.86 14.94 11.93
N GLU A 505 18.18 15.06 11.80
CA GLU A 505 18.78 15.92 10.76
C GLU A 505 18.48 15.40 9.34
N ARG A 506 18.36 14.09 9.12
CA ARG A 506 18.24 13.51 7.77
C ARG A 506 16.88 12.86 7.52
N ASN A 507 16.19 13.32 6.48
CA ASN A 507 14.85 12.91 6.07
C ASN A 507 13.86 12.80 7.23
N PRO A 508 13.72 13.84 8.08
CA PRO A 508 12.81 13.76 9.21
C PRO A 508 11.38 13.56 8.74
N ILE A 509 10.70 12.70 9.48
CA ILE A 509 9.25 12.53 9.44
C ILE A 509 8.76 12.41 10.89
N TYR A 510 7.82 13.26 11.28
CA TYR A 510 7.23 13.18 12.61
C TYR A 510 6.12 12.12 12.64
N THR A 511 6.44 10.96 13.21
CA THR A 511 5.58 9.76 13.18
C THR A 511 4.77 9.52 14.44
N LYS A 512 5.04 10.25 15.53
CA LYS A 512 4.29 10.10 16.78
C LYS A 512 2.84 10.52 16.54
N GLU A 513 1.93 9.57 16.73
CA GLU A 513 0.51 9.78 16.48
C GLU A 513 -0.05 10.95 17.31
N GLY A 514 -0.88 11.75 16.65
CA GLY A 514 -1.56 12.89 17.22
C GLY A 514 -2.98 12.99 16.66
N SER A 515 -3.68 14.08 16.92
CA SER A 515 -5.05 14.25 16.39
C SER A 515 -5.08 14.73 14.94
N ASN A 516 -4.02 15.42 14.49
CA ASN A 516 -4.01 16.17 13.23
C ASN A 516 -2.84 15.73 12.34
N ARG A 517 -3.05 15.72 11.03
CA ARG A 517 -1.99 15.65 10.02
C ARG A 517 -1.58 17.06 9.59
N VAL A 518 -0.37 17.20 9.10
CA VAL A 518 0.18 18.49 8.66
C VAL A 518 -0.40 18.91 7.30
N LEU A 519 -0.66 20.21 7.17
CA LEU A 519 -1.01 20.92 5.94
C LEU A 519 0.02 22.02 5.67
N ARG A 520 0.35 22.23 4.39
CA ARG A 520 1.34 23.21 3.93
C ARG A 520 0.82 24.08 2.78
N GLY A 521 1.47 25.22 2.53
CA GLY A 521 1.22 26.08 1.35
C GLY A 521 0.17 27.18 1.49
N GLY A 522 -0.82 26.99 2.36
CA GLY A 522 -1.97 27.90 2.42
C GLY A 522 -2.90 27.74 1.22
N SER A 523 -3.99 28.50 1.16
CA SER A 523 -5.00 28.36 0.09
C SER A 523 -5.47 29.70 -0.48
N TRP A 524 -6.32 29.64 -1.51
CA TRP A 524 -6.98 30.77 -2.14
C TRP A 524 -7.68 31.71 -1.14
N SER A 525 -8.20 31.19 -0.03
CA SER A 525 -8.90 31.95 1.01
C SER A 525 -7.99 32.53 2.11
N ASN A 526 -6.68 32.27 2.06
CA ASN A 526 -5.77 32.71 3.10
C ASN A 526 -5.11 34.05 2.76
N ARG A 527 -4.83 34.82 3.81
CA ARG A 527 -4.07 36.07 3.74
C ARG A 527 -2.62 35.79 3.34
N PRO A 528 -1.90 36.77 2.76
CA PRO A 528 -0.57 36.54 2.17
C PRO A 528 0.47 36.02 3.16
N GLN A 529 0.45 36.43 4.43
CA GLN A 529 1.40 35.90 5.43
C GLN A 529 1.15 34.42 5.81
N ASN A 530 0.00 33.86 5.43
CA ASN A 530 -0.37 32.46 5.71
C ASN A 530 -0.14 31.53 4.50
N VAL A 531 0.47 32.03 3.42
CA VAL A 531 0.90 31.22 2.26
C VAL A 531 2.44 31.17 2.13
N ARG A 532 3.18 31.56 3.16
CA ARG A 532 4.65 31.47 3.20
C ARG A 532 5.09 30.01 3.24
N CYS A 533 6.31 29.71 2.76
CA CYS A 533 6.85 28.34 2.80
C CYS A 533 6.96 27.77 4.23
N ALA A 534 7.19 28.62 5.24
CA ALA A 534 7.32 28.17 6.63
C ALA A 534 5.97 27.87 7.31
N VAL A 535 4.83 28.34 6.78
CA VAL A 535 3.52 28.24 7.48
C VAL A 535 3.03 26.80 7.57
N ARG A 536 2.81 26.32 8.78
CA ARG A 536 2.29 24.97 9.07
C ARG A 536 0.90 25.07 9.67
N PHE A 537 0.03 24.16 9.28
CA PHE A 537 -1.28 24.00 9.91
C PHE A 537 -1.59 22.53 10.20
N GLY A 538 -2.36 22.26 11.24
CA GLY A 538 -2.80 20.91 11.60
C GLY A 538 -4.29 20.74 11.33
N SER A 539 -4.69 19.65 10.69
CA SER A 539 -6.11 19.31 10.54
C SER A 539 -6.36 17.81 10.71
N LEU A 540 -7.57 17.45 11.13
CA LEU A 540 -7.95 16.05 11.34
C LEU A 540 -7.78 15.25 10.05
N PRO A 541 -7.28 14.00 10.08
CA PRO A 541 -7.02 13.21 8.87
C PRO A 541 -8.27 12.98 8.00
N GLY A 542 -9.46 12.95 8.62
CA GLY A 542 -10.75 12.83 7.94
C GLY A 542 -11.38 14.15 7.45
N SER A 543 -10.74 15.31 7.69
CA SER A 543 -11.30 16.62 7.30
C SER A 543 -11.28 16.80 5.78
N ARG A 544 -12.40 17.27 5.23
CA ARG A 544 -12.57 17.61 3.80
C ARG A 544 -12.99 19.06 3.69
N ARG A 545 -12.26 19.88 2.93
CA ARG A 545 -12.57 21.31 2.76
C ARG A 545 -12.31 21.76 1.32
N TYR A 546 -13.01 22.81 0.90
CA TYR A 546 -12.88 23.44 -0.43
C TYR A 546 -11.53 24.12 -0.71
N SER A 547 -10.61 24.01 0.24
CA SER A 547 -9.33 24.68 0.26
C SER A 547 -8.21 23.73 0.63
N ILE A 548 -8.47 22.41 0.65
CA ILE A 548 -7.50 21.37 0.99
C ILE A 548 -7.46 20.35 -0.14
N GLY A 549 -6.27 20.17 -0.72
CA GLY A 549 -5.91 19.11 -1.65
C GLY A 549 -4.56 18.51 -1.26
N PHE A 550 -3.76 18.09 -2.23
CA PHE A 550 -2.44 17.51 -2.01
C PHE A 550 -1.63 17.47 -3.32
N ARG A 551 -0.32 17.27 -3.19
CA ARG A 551 0.58 16.95 -4.29
C ARG A 551 1.37 15.68 -3.98
N LEU A 552 2.05 15.14 -4.98
CA LEU A 552 2.77 13.89 -4.84
C LEU A 552 4.27 14.07 -4.87
N VAL A 553 4.97 13.14 -4.24
CA VAL A 553 6.37 12.85 -4.56
C VAL A 553 6.49 11.41 -5.04
N ARG A 554 7.55 11.13 -5.77
CA ARG A 554 7.97 9.80 -6.17
C ARG A 554 9.40 9.57 -5.67
N SER A 555 9.60 8.51 -4.90
CA SER A 555 10.94 8.11 -4.45
C SER A 555 11.83 7.76 -5.66
N MET A 556 13.14 7.95 -5.53
CA MET A 556 14.11 7.66 -6.60
C MET A 556 14.12 6.19 -7.02
#